data_AF-A0A5J4DUB9-F1
#
_entry.id   AF-A0A5J4DUB9-F1
#
_cell.length_a   1.000
_cell.length_b   1.000
_cell.length_c   1.000
_cell.angle_alpha   90.00
_cell.angle_beta   90.00
_cell.angle_gamma   90.00
#
_symmetry.space_group_name_H-M   'P 1'
#
loop_
_entity.id
_entity.type
_entity.pdbx_description
1 polymer ?
#
loop_
_entity_poly.entity_id
_entity_poly.type
_entity_poly.pdbx_seq_one_letter_code
_entity_poly.pdbx_strand_id
1 'polypeptide(L)'
;MPTLAEKRADAVSEALATVRNIEQAQGAGRDELDEMAVVLKDLAAQRNYWSEDAYPSPPEGELQSRYLIHEDPEQKLSLYLNVMRPGKCVPPHNHTTWACIAAVEGTEHNYLYERLDDGSTPGKADIRRTAHIPVEPGTSITLLPDDIHAVEIKGEKPIRHLHMYGRSLEALSERLTFDEEAGTCSVMDVGVKTQHAS
;
A
#
# COMPACT_ATOMS: atom_id res chain seq x y z
N MET A 1 -29.84 12.05 -9.18
CA MET A 1 -28.62 12.43 -8.44
C MET A 1 -27.79 11.17 -8.26
N PRO A 2 -26.48 11.18 -8.54
CA PRO A 2 -25.66 9.99 -8.41
C PRO A 2 -25.58 9.52 -6.96
N THR A 3 -25.62 8.20 -6.77
CA THR A 3 -25.40 7.50 -5.50
C THR A 3 -23.96 7.70 -5.00
N LEU A 4 -23.70 7.37 -3.74
CA LEU A 4 -22.36 7.47 -3.17
C LEU A 4 -21.37 6.52 -3.88
N ALA A 5 -21.83 5.33 -4.28
CA ALA A 5 -21.02 4.36 -5.00
C ALA A 5 -20.64 4.87 -6.40
N GLU A 6 -21.57 5.48 -7.13
CA GLU A 6 -21.29 6.11 -8.44
C GLU A 6 -20.29 7.26 -8.30
N LYS A 7 -20.49 8.16 -7.33
CA LYS A 7 -19.54 9.26 -7.06
C LYS A 7 -18.14 8.75 -6.71
N ARG A 8 -18.04 7.68 -5.92
CA ARG A 8 -16.76 7.04 -5.60
C ARG A 8 -16.11 6.45 -6.85
N ALA A 9 -16.88 5.75 -7.68
CA ALA A 9 -16.37 5.15 -8.90
C ALA A 9 -15.83 6.21 -9.86
N ASP A 10 -16.56 7.32 -10.04
CA ASP A 10 -16.13 8.45 -10.86
C ASP A 10 -14.84 9.09 -10.31
N ALA A 11 -14.78 9.34 -8.99
CA ALA A 11 -13.60 9.91 -8.35
C ALA A 11 -12.37 9.00 -8.42
N VAL A 12 -12.55 7.69 -8.27
CA VAL A 12 -11.48 6.69 -8.47
C VAL A 12 -11.01 6.72 -9.92
N SER A 13 -11.94 6.72 -10.89
CA SER A 13 -11.60 6.75 -12.31
C SER A 13 -10.82 8.01 -12.68
N GLU A 14 -11.23 9.18 -12.17
CA GLU A 14 -10.55 10.45 -12.43
C GLU A 14 -9.15 10.47 -11.80
N ALA A 15 -9.02 10.04 -10.54
CA ALA A 15 -7.74 9.98 -9.84
C ALA A 15 -6.75 9.06 -10.57
N LEU A 16 -7.19 7.86 -10.97
CA LEU A 16 -6.32 6.90 -11.65
C LEU A 16 -5.97 7.33 -13.07
N ALA A 17 -6.86 8.04 -13.77
CA ALA A 17 -6.52 8.65 -15.06
C ALA A 17 -5.42 9.71 -14.90
N THR A 18 -5.47 10.54 -13.87
CA THR A 18 -4.40 11.51 -13.57
C THR A 18 -3.08 10.80 -13.25
N VAL A 19 -3.10 9.78 -12.39
CA VAL A 19 -1.91 8.97 -12.05
C VAL A 19 -1.28 8.36 -13.31
N ARG A 20 -2.10 7.81 -14.21
CA ARG A 20 -1.63 7.27 -15.49
C ARG A 20 -0.96 8.31 -16.37
N ASN A 21 -1.52 9.51 -16.43
CA ASN A 21 -0.93 10.58 -17.22
C ASN A 21 0.45 11.00 -16.68
N ILE A 22 0.62 11.05 -15.35
CA ILE A 22 1.93 11.30 -14.72
C ILE A 22 2.90 10.18 -15.10
N GLU A 23 2.49 8.91 -14.91
CA GLU A 23 3.34 7.74 -15.16
C GLU A 23 3.80 7.65 -16.62
N GLN A 24 2.90 7.90 -17.57
CA GLN A 24 3.20 7.83 -19.00
C GLN A 24 4.06 9.00 -19.50
N ALA A 25 3.94 10.17 -18.89
CA ALA A 25 4.68 11.35 -19.30
C ALA A 25 6.12 11.36 -18.79
N GLN A 26 6.35 10.85 -17.58
CA GLN A 26 7.59 11.08 -16.83
C GLN A 26 8.21 9.79 -16.27
N GLY A 27 7.45 8.68 -16.22
CA GLY A 27 7.87 7.43 -15.59
C GLY A 27 7.38 7.33 -14.14
N ALA A 28 8.06 6.53 -13.33
CA ALA A 28 7.71 6.29 -11.93
C ALA A 28 8.94 6.43 -11.01
N GLY A 29 9.63 7.56 -11.13
CA GLY A 29 10.70 7.97 -10.22
C GLY A 29 10.15 8.61 -8.94
N ARG A 30 11.04 9.06 -8.05
CA ARG A 30 10.63 9.60 -6.74
C ARG A 30 9.73 10.83 -6.87
N ASP A 31 10.10 11.76 -7.76
CA ASP A 31 9.34 13.00 -7.97
C ASP A 31 7.94 12.69 -8.54
N GLU A 32 7.84 11.77 -9.51
CA GLU A 32 6.56 11.35 -10.07
C GLU A 32 5.67 10.65 -9.03
N LEU A 33 6.26 9.80 -8.18
CA LEU A 33 5.52 9.16 -7.09
C LEU A 33 5.00 10.18 -6.08
N ASP A 34 5.76 11.23 -5.78
CA ASP A 34 5.30 12.30 -4.89
C ASP A 34 4.10 13.05 -5.49
N GLU A 35 4.08 13.29 -6.81
CA GLU A 35 2.91 13.83 -7.51
C GLU A 35 1.70 12.87 -7.48
N MET A 36 1.92 11.58 -7.75
CA MET A 36 0.87 10.55 -7.68
C MET A 36 0.31 10.41 -6.25
N ALA A 37 1.15 10.56 -5.22
CA ALA A 37 0.74 10.49 -3.84
C ALA A 37 -0.16 11.67 -3.42
N VAL A 38 0.02 12.86 -4.03
CA VAL A 38 -0.91 13.98 -3.85
C VAL A 38 -2.31 13.61 -4.34
N VAL A 39 -2.41 13.01 -5.53
CA VAL A 39 -3.70 12.54 -6.08
C VAL A 39 -4.34 11.49 -5.18
N LEU A 40 -3.55 10.52 -4.68
CA LEU A 40 -4.04 9.48 -3.80
C LEU A 40 -4.53 10.03 -2.46
N LYS A 41 -3.83 11.03 -1.90
CA LYS A 41 -4.25 11.72 -0.66
C LYS A 41 -5.58 12.44 -0.82
N ASP A 42 -5.78 13.15 -1.94
CA ASP A 42 -7.04 13.84 -2.21
C ASP A 42 -8.22 12.86 -2.32
N LEU A 43 -7.98 11.69 -2.92
CA LEU A 43 -8.95 10.59 -2.96
C LEU A 43 -9.19 9.98 -1.56
N ALA A 44 -8.14 9.79 -0.77
CA ALA A 44 -8.24 9.27 0.61
C ALA A 44 -9.00 10.24 1.54
N ALA A 45 -8.90 11.55 1.30
CA ALA A 45 -9.61 12.58 2.05
C ALA A 45 -11.14 12.50 1.89
N GLN A 46 -11.65 11.82 0.84
CA GLN A 46 -13.08 11.53 0.65
C GLN A 46 -13.55 10.39 1.56
N ARG A 47 -13.43 10.58 2.88
CA ARG A 47 -13.61 9.54 3.91
C ARG A 47 -14.93 8.76 3.79
N ASN A 48 -16.01 9.43 3.38
CA ASN A 48 -17.32 8.80 3.21
C ASN A 48 -17.35 7.72 2.11
N TYR A 49 -16.42 7.74 1.15
CA TYR A 49 -16.32 6.70 0.12
C TYR A 49 -15.89 5.34 0.68
N TRP A 50 -15.21 5.34 1.83
CA TRP A 50 -14.49 4.19 2.38
C TRP A 50 -15.09 3.69 3.70
N SER A 51 -16.40 3.87 3.90
CA SER A 51 -17.07 3.61 5.18
C SER A 51 -17.10 2.13 5.59
N GLU A 52 -17.39 1.88 6.89
CA GLU A 52 -17.64 0.54 7.43
C GLU A 52 -18.77 -0.20 6.71
N ASP A 53 -19.85 0.50 6.36
CA ASP A 53 -20.99 -0.11 5.66
C ASP A 53 -20.62 -0.62 4.26
N ALA A 54 -19.75 0.09 3.55
CA ALA A 54 -19.32 -0.28 2.20
C ALA A 54 -18.13 -1.25 2.21
N TYR A 55 -17.24 -1.12 3.18
CA TYR A 55 -16.02 -1.90 3.33
C TYR A 55 -15.85 -2.30 4.80
N PRO A 56 -16.48 -3.40 5.24
CA PRO A 56 -16.45 -3.81 6.63
C PRO A 56 -15.03 -4.01 7.17
N SER A 57 -14.87 -3.80 8.47
CA SER A 57 -13.65 -4.19 9.17
C SER A 57 -13.46 -5.71 9.14
N PRO A 58 -12.22 -6.21 9.32
CA PRO A 58 -11.95 -7.64 9.28
C PRO A 58 -12.82 -8.42 10.26
N PRO A 59 -13.27 -9.64 9.93
CA PRO A 59 -14.02 -10.47 10.87
C PRO A 59 -13.24 -10.71 12.17
N GLU A 60 -13.95 -11.15 13.20
CA GLU A 60 -13.31 -11.51 14.47
C GLU A 60 -12.22 -12.58 14.26
N GLY A 61 -11.05 -12.37 14.87
CA GLY A 61 -9.88 -13.25 14.70
C GLY A 61 -8.98 -12.90 13.51
N GLU A 62 -9.43 -12.06 12.57
CA GLU A 62 -8.62 -11.57 11.46
C GLU A 62 -8.10 -10.16 11.70
N LEU A 63 -6.89 -9.87 11.22
CA LEU A 63 -6.23 -8.57 11.42
C LEU A 63 -6.32 -7.64 10.21
N GLN A 64 -6.75 -8.14 9.04
CA GLN A 64 -6.75 -7.35 7.81
C GLN A 64 -7.82 -7.84 6.83
N SER A 65 -8.48 -6.90 6.16
CA SER A 65 -9.32 -7.12 4.99
C SER A 65 -8.79 -6.18 3.90
N ARG A 66 -8.51 -6.76 2.74
CA ARG A 66 -8.01 -6.03 1.57
C ARG A 66 -9.07 -6.07 0.51
N TYR A 67 -9.55 -4.91 0.09
CA TYR A 67 -10.55 -4.76 -0.96
C TYR A 67 -9.88 -4.26 -2.22
N LEU A 68 -10.08 -4.96 -3.35
CA LEU A 68 -9.71 -4.44 -4.66
C LEU A 68 -10.70 -3.34 -5.05
N ILE A 69 -10.19 -2.13 -5.25
CA ILE A 69 -10.98 -0.97 -5.68
C ILE A 69 -10.88 -0.78 -7.18
N HIS A 70 -9.69 -0.96 -7.73
CA HIS A 70 -9.44 -0.89 -9.16
C HIS A 70 -8.27 -1.78 -9.54
N GLU A 71 -8.34 -2.36 -10.73
CA GLU A 71 -7.24 -3.00 -11.42
C GLU A 71 -7.43 -2.74 -12.91
N ASP A 72 -6.38 -2.27 -13.57
CA ASP A 72 -6.35 -2.12 -15.01
C ASP A 72 -6.22 -3.49 -15.72
N PRO A 73 -6.65 -3.61 -16.98
CA PRO A 73 -6.56 -4.88 -17.72
C PRO A 73 -5.15 -5.46 -17.82
N GLU A 74 -4.11 -4.61 -17.83
CA GLU A 74 -2.71 -5.03 -17.92
C GLU A 74 -2.05 -5.27 -16.56
N GLN A 75 -2.78 -5.07 -15.45
CA GLN A 75 -2.30 -5.21 -14.08
C GLN A 75 -1.08 -4.33 -13.76
N LYS A 76 -1.00 -3.14 -14.37
CA LYS A 76 0.05 -2.14 -14.19
C LYS A 76 -0.38 -0.94 -13.33
N LEU A 77 -1.61 -0.92 -12.83
CA LEU A 77 -2.08 0.03 -11.83
C LEU A 77 -3.24 -0.59 -11.07
N SER A 78 -3.01 -0.81 -9.78
CA SER A 78 -4.00 -1.38 -8.88
C SER A 78 -4.18 -0.47 -7.68
N LEU A 79 -5.42 -0.36 -7.22
CA LEU A 79 -5.79 0.38 -6.02
C LEU A 79 -6.52 -0.56 -5.07
N TYR A 80 -6.05 -0.62 -3.84
CA TYR A 80 -6.64 -1.40 -2.77
C TYR A 80 -7.02 -0.50 -1.60
N LEU A 81 -8.11 -0.84 -0.92
CA LEU A 81 -8.39 -0.37 0.42
C LEU A 81 -7.98 -1.46 1.41
N ASN A 82 -7.03 -1.16 2.30
CA ASN A 82 -6.68 -2.02 3.42
C ASN A 82 -7.39 -1.52 4.68
N VAL A 83 -8.21 -2.39 5.29
CA VAL A 83 -8.79 -2.18 6.61
C VAL A 83 -8.05 -3.09 7.59
N MET A 84 -7.36 -2.51 8.56
CA MET A 84 -6.41 -3.24 9.41
C MET A 84 -6.66 -2.98 10.89
N ARG A 85 -6.60 -4.02 11.72
CA ARG A 85 -6.80 -3.93 13.18
C ARG A 85 -5.46 -3.68 13.90
N PRO A 86 -5.49 -3.07 15.09
CA PRO A 86 -4.32 -3.01 15.96
C PRO A 86 -3.71 -4.39 16.20
N GLY A 87 -2.37 -4.44 16.27
CA GLY A 87 -1.61 -5.68 16.34
C GLY A 87 -1.28 -6.29 14.98
N LYS A 88 -1.82 -5.77 13.87
CA LYS A 88 -1.34 -6.14 12.53
C LYS A 88 0.08 -5.63 12.36
N CYS A 89 1.00 -6.56 12.11
CA CYS A 89 2.36 -6.27 11.69
C CYS A 89 2.63 -6.90 10.31
N VAL A 90 3.45 -6.23 9.51
CA VAL A 90 4.06 -6.78 8.30
C VAL A 90 5.57 -6.64 8.45
N PRO A 91 6.35 -7.74 8.38
CA PRO A 91 7.80 -7.69 8.53
C PRO A 91 8.43 -6.81 7.43
N PRO A 92 9.69 -6.40 7.58
CA PRO A 92 10.42 -5.69 6.52
C PRO A 92 10.27 -6.41 5.18
N HIS A 93 9.89 -5.68 4.13
CA HIS A 93 9.68 -6.23 2.80
C HIS A 93 9.81 -5.16 1.70
N ASN A 94 10.05 -5.60 0.47
CA ASN A 94 10.03 -4.75 -0.73
C ASN A 94 8.77 -5.01 -1.58
N HIS A 95 8.69 -4.33 -2.73
CA HIS A 95 7.49 -4.29 -3.56
C HIS A 95 7.69 -4.81 -4.97
N THR A 96 8.92 -4.82 -5.51
CA THR A 96 9.24 -5.17 -6.92
C THR A 96 8.46 -4.36 -7.97
N THR A 97 7.78 -3.31 -7.52
CA THR A 97 7.02 -2.30 -8.26
C THR A 97 6.93 -1.06 -7.36
N TRP A 98 6.55 0.09 -7.91
CA TRP A 98 6.33 1.26 -7.08
C TRP A 98 5.04 1.15 -6.27
N ALA A 99 4.97 1.84 -5.12
CA ALA A 99 3.78 1.96 -4.29
C ALA A 99 3.57 3.40 -3.77
N CYS A 100 2.31 3.82 -3.66
CA CYS A 100 1.87 5.00 -2.93
C CYS A 100 0.84 4.58 -1.88
N ILE A 101 0.98 5.05 -0.65
CA ILE A 101 0.07 4.73 0.46
C ILE A 101 -0.42 6.03 1.09
N ALA A 102 -1.73 6.15 1.28
CA ALA A 102 -2.36 7.30 1.93
C ALA A 102 -3.44 6.86 2.92
N ALA A 103 -3.50 7.56 4.06
CA ALA A 103 -4.46 7.27 5.12
C ALA A 103 -5.84 7.87 4.83
N VAL A 104 -6.88 7.05 4.98
CA VAL A 104 -8.27 7.52 5.09
C VAL A 104 -8.62 7.73 6.58
N GLU A 105 -8.32 6.75 7.42
CA GLU A 105 -8.58 6.78 8.85
C GLU A 105 -7.47 6.09 9.64
N GLY A 106 -7.13 6.64 10.82
CA GLY A 106 -6.12 6.07 11.70
C GLY A 106 -4.69 6.31 11.21
N THR A 107 -3.74 5.60 11.81
CA THR A 107 -2.32 5.78 11.50
C THR A 107 -1.67 4.44 11.23
N GLU A 108 -1.00 4.32 10.09
CA GLU A 108 -0.12 3.21 9.76
C GLU A 108 1.33 3.61 10.07
N HIS A 109 2.01 2.88 10.96
CA HIS A 109 3.42 3.16 11.26
C HIS A 109 4.31 2.40 10.29
N ASN A 110 5.02 3.15 9.45
CA ASN A 110 5.96 2.64 8.47
C ASN A 110 7.39 2.81 9.00
N TYR A 111 8.17 1.73 9.02
CA TYR A 111 9.59 1.75 9.37
C TYR A 111 10.42 1.48 8.12
N LEU A 112 11.25 2.43 7.72
CA LEU A 112 12.08 2.29 6.52
C LEU A 112 13.42 1.65 6.86
N TYR A 113 13.94 0.87 5.92
CA TYR A 113 15.22 0.18 6.02
C TYR A 113 16.09 0.45 4.80
N GLU A 114 17.40 0.48 5.02
CA GLU A 114 18.42 0.47 3.99
C GLU A 114 19.05 -0.93 3.95
N ARG A 115 19.24 -1.47 2.74
CA ARG A 115 20.03 -2.68 2.54
C ARG A 115 21.52 -2.33 2.50
N LEU A 116 22.32 -3.04 3.28
CA LEU A 116 23.76 -2.79 3.47
C LEU A 116 24.66 -3.74 2.67
N ASP A 117 24.12 -4.86 2.20
CA ASP A 117 24.80 -5.80 1.30
C ASP A 117 24.47 -5.55 -0.18
N ASP A 118 25.20 -6.22 -1.06
CA ASP A 118 25.05 -6.08 -2.53
C ASP A 118 24.00 -7.01 -3.16
N GLY A 119 23.30 -7.82 -2.34
CA GLY A 119 22.33 -8.80 -2.81
C GLY A 119 22.89 -9.98 -3.60
N SER A 120 24.22 -10.15 -3.64
CA SER A 120 24.86 -11.20 -4.44
C SER A 120 24.70 -12.62 -3.88
N THR A 121 24.42 -12.74 -2.57
CA THR A 121 24.28 -14.04 -1.90
C THR A 121 22.80 -14.37 -1.68
N PRO A 122 22.25 -15.40 -2.35
CA PRO A 122 20.86 -15.79 -2.18
C PRO A 122 20.50 -16.08 -0.72
N GLY A 123 19.37 -15.53 -0.26
CA GLY A 123 18.86 -15.72 1.09
C GLY A 123 19.58 -14.92 2.18
N LYS A 124 20.60 -14.12 1.83
CA LYS A 124 21.26 -13.19 2.75
C LYS A 124 20.82 -11.77 2.47
N ALA A 125 20.56 -11.03 3.53
CA ALA A 125 20.33 -9.60 3.45
C ALA A 125 20.65 -8.96 4.81
N ASP A 126 21.55 -8.01 4.80
CA ASP A 126 21.84 -7.18 5.98
C ASP A 126 21.10 -5.85 5.79
N ILE A 127 20.17 -5.55 6.70
CA ILE A 127 19.33 -4.36 6.61
C ILE A 127 19.44 -3.57 7.90
N ARG A 128 19.22 -2.25 7.81
CA ARG A 128 19.22 -1.37 8.96
C ARG A 128 18.07 -0.40 8.89
N ARG A 129 17.32 -0.28 9.98
CA ARG A 129 16.25 0.73 10.08
C ARG A 129 16.82 2.15 10.00
N THR A 130 16.29 2.95 9.07
CA THR A 130 16.76 4.33 8.82
C THR A 130 15.76 5.39 9.25
N ALA A 131 14.45 5.11 9.17
CA ALA A 131 13.42 6.09 9.50
C ALA A 131 12.14 5.44 10.04
N HIS A 132 11.32 6.28 10.65
CA HIS A 132 9.94 5.98 11.03
C HIS A 132 9.03 7.07 10.47
N ILE A 133 8.02 6.67 9.71
CA ILE A 133 7.04 7.55 9.06
C ILE A 133 5.65 7.11 9.52
N PRO A 134 4.97 7.89 10.39
CA PRO A 134 3.55 7.70 10.65
C PRO A 134 2.75 8.24 9.46
N VAL A 135 1.96 7.37 8.83
CA VAL A 135 1.04 7.76 7.76
C VAL A 135 -0.34 7.91 8.38
N GLU A 136 -0.79 9.15 8.57
CA GLU A 136 -2.09 9.56 9.09
C GLU A 136 -2.86 10.44 8.09
N PRO A 137 -4.16 10.73 8.27
CA PRO A 137 -4.93 11.47 7.26
C PRO A 137 -4.28 12.80 6.87
N GLY A 138 -4.13 13.02 5.56
CA GLY A 138 -3.43 14.17 4.99
C GLY A 138 -1.94 13.92 4.66
N THR A 139 -1.40 12.79 5.09
CA THR A 139 -0.02 12.36 4.80
C THR A 139 0.00 11.11 3.90
N SER A 140 1.17 10.82 3.34
CA SER A 140 1.40 9.67 2.46
C SER A 140 2.84 9.20 2.57
N ILE A 141 3.10 8.00 2.05
CA ILE A 141 4.44 7.47 1.80
C ILE A 141 4.51 6.90 0.38
N THR A 142 5.66 7.09 -0.25
CA THR A 142 6.00 6.59 -1.58
C THR A 142 7.16 5.61 -1.47
N LEU A 143 7.11 4.52 -2.24
CA LEU A 143 8.09 3.44 -2.19
C LEU A 143 8.45 3.01 -3.61
N LEU A 144 9.75 3.03 -3.93
CA LEU A 144 10.27 2.42 -5.16
C LEU A 144 10.32 0.89 -5.05
N PRO A 145 10.53 0.16 -6.17
CA PRO A 145 10.53 -1.31 -6.18
C PRO A 145 11.37 -1.99 -5.08
N ASP A 146 12.54 -1.44 -4.81
CA ASP A 146 13.53 -1.97 -3.87
C ASP A 146 13.52 -1.26 -2.51
N ASP A 147 12.69 -0.22 -2.32
CA ASP A 147 12.55 0.41 -1.01
C ASP A 147 11.96 -0.61 -0.02
N ILE A 148 12.60 -0.76 1.14
CA ILE A 148 12.23 -1.74 2.17
C ILE A 148 11.50 -1.03 3.30
N HIS A 149 10.32 -1.54 3.67
CA HIS A 149 9.62 -1.07 4.86
C HIS A 149 8.98 -2.19 5.67
N ALA A 150 8.73 -1.93 6.95
CA ALA A 150 7.85 -2.72 7.79
C ALA A 150 6.64 -1.88 8.21
N VAL A 151 5.53 -2.56 8.47
CA VAL A 151 4.27 -1.92 8.86
C VAL A 151 3.83 -2.41 10.23
N GLU A 152 3.36 -1.50 11.07
CA GLU A 152 2.77 -1.81 12.37
C GLU A 152 1.52 -0.96 12.61
N ILE A 153 0.42 -1.62 12.95
CA ILE A 153 -0.83 -0.96 13.32
C ILE A 153 -0.98 -0.97 14.83
N LYS A 154 -1.07 0.23 15.42
CA LYS A 154 -1.17 0.46 16.86
C LYS A 154 -2.54 1.03 17.24
N GLY A 155 -2.78 1.15 18.55
CA GLY A 155 -3.97 1.79 19.10
C GLY A 155 -5.11 0.81 19.36
N GLU A 156 -6.35 1.31 19.32
CA GLU A 156 -7.54 0.57 19.77
C GLU A 156 -8.59 0.34 18.67
N LYS A 157 -8.48 1.04 17.54
CA LYS A 157 -9.48 1.03 16.47
C LYS A 157 -8.87 0.56 15.15
N PRO A 158 -9.65 -0.09 14.26
CA PRO A 158 -9.21 -0.36 12.91
C PRO A 158 -8.84 0.93 12.16
N ILE A 159 -7.88 0.81 11.25
CA ILE A 159 -7.45 1.88 10.33
C ILE A 159 -7.88 1.54 8.91
N ARG A 160 -7.96 2.56 8.04
CA ARG A 160 -8.36 2.44 6.63
C ARG A 160 -7.37 3.19 5.75
N HIS A 161 -6.69 2.47 4.86
CA HIS A 161 -5.60 3.02 4.05
C HIS A 161 -5.77 2.63 2.59
N LEU A 162 -5.57 3.59 1.68
CA LEU A 162 -5.48 3.33 0.26
C LEU A 162 -4.03 2.98 -0.10
N HIS A 163 -3.84 1.85 -0.77
CA HIS A 163 -2.55 1.41 -1.28
C HIS A 163 -2.66 1.27 -2.79
N MET A 164 -1.85 2.04 -3.51
CA MET A 164 -1.79 2.05 -4.96
C MET A 164 -0.45 1.48 -5.41
N TYR A 165 -0.47 0.54 -6.36
CA TYR A 165 0.72 -0.12 -6.85
C TYR A 165 0.81 -0.05 -8.38
N GLY A 166 2.02 0.10 -8.89
CA GLY A 166 2.33 -0.01 -10.33
C GLY A 166 2.20 -1.43 -10.90
N ARG A 167 1.84 -2.41 -10.05
CA ARG A 167 1.47 -3.76 -10.46
C ARG A 167 0.62 -4.43 -9.39
N SER A 168 -0.40 -5.19 -9.79
CA SER A 168 -1.28 -5.91 -8.86
C SER A 168 -0.49 -6.85 -7.96
N LEU A 169 -0.82 -6.88 -6.66
CA LEU A 169 -0.12 -7.67 -5.66
C LEU A 169 -0.13 -9.17 -5.98
N GLU A 170 -1.20 -9.66 -6.60
CA GLU A 170 -1.38 -11.03 -7.04
C GLU A 170 -0.43 -11.44 -8.17
N ALA A 171 0.08 -10.46 -8.92
CA ALA A 171 1.02 -10.66 -10.03
C ALA A 171 2.49 -10.50 -9.60
N LEU A 172 2.75 -10.26 -8.31
CA LEU A 172 4.09 -10.08 -7.74
C LEU A 172 4.54 -11.36 -7.05
N SER A 173 5.39 -12.14 -7.72
CA SER A 173 5.89 -13.43 -7.23
C SER A 173 7.30 -13.39 -6.64
N GLU A 174 7.97 -12.24 -6.71
CA GLU A 174 9.40 -12.09 -6.41
C GLU A 174 9.69 -11.12 -5.26
N ARG A 175 8.63 -10.63 -4.60
CA ARG A 175 8.79 -9.79 -3.41
C ARG A 175 9.56 -10.55 -2.36
N LEU A 176 10.39 -9.83 -1.62
CA LEU A 176 11.18 -10.36 -0.53
C LEU A 176 10.65 -9.82 0.79
N THR A 177 10.65 -10.69 1.79
CA THR A 177 10.65 -10.29 3.20
C THR A 177 12.05 -10.46 3.76
N PHE A 178 12.39 -9.63 4.75
CA PHE A 178 13.72 -9.55 5.34
C PHE A 178 13.62 -9.73 6.85
N ASP A 179 14.61 -10.43 7.41
CA ASP A 179 14.80 -10.62 8.84
C ASP A 179 16.09 -9.90 9.24
N GLU A 180 15.93 -8.75 9.91
CA GLU A 180 17.03 -7.90 10.37
C GLU A 180 17.94 -8.62 11.38
N GLU A 181 17.38 -9.47 12.25
CA GLU A 181 18.15 -10.15 13.29
C GLU A 181 18.92 -11.34 12.71
N ALA A 182 18.29 -12.12 11.83
CA ALA A 182 18.92 -13.26 11.19
C ALA A 182 19.88 -12.88 10.05
N GLY A 183 19.78 -11.67 9.52
CA GLY A 183 20.53 -11.22 8.34
C GLY A 183 20.16 -12.01 7.08
N THR A 184 18.86 -12.27 6.90
CA THR A 184 18.33 -13.10 5.81
C THR A 184 17.17 -12.45 5.08
N CYS A 185 16.89 -12.96 3.88
CA CYS A 185 15.67 -12.64 3.14
C CYS A 185 15.09 -13.90 2.50
N SER A 186 13.78 -13.90 2.24
CA SER A 186 13.09 -14.96 1.51
C SER A 186 11.97 -14.38 0.67
N VAL A 187 11.51 -15.15 -0.33
CA VAL A 187 10.32 -14.76 -1.10
C VAL A 187 9.12 -14.60 -0.15
N MET A 188 8.40 -13.51 -0.33
CA MET A 188 7.23 -13.14 0.44
C MET A 188 5.98 -13.70 -0.23
N ASP A 189 5.16 -14.40 0.54
CA ASP A 189 3.84 -14.79 0.10
C ASP A 189 2.91 -13.57 -0.03
N VAL A 190 1.99 -13.60 -1.00
CA VAL A 190 1.01 -12.52 -1.25
C VAL A 190 0.16 -12.19 0.00
N GLY A 191 0.08 -13.13 0.95
CA GLY A 191 -0.47 -12.93 2.29
C GLY A 191 -1.99 -13.06 2.31
N VAL A 192 -2.68 -11.96 2.65
CA VAL A 192 -4.14 -11.93 2.81
C VAL A 192 -4.83 -12.01 1.45
N LYS A 193 -5.89 -12.82 1.36
CA LYS A 193 -6.70 -12.93 0.14
C LYS A 193 -7.47 -11.62 -0.11
N THR A 194 -7.33 -11.09 -1.33
CA THR A 194 -8.08 -9.91 -1.78
C THR A 194 -9.55 -10.22 -1.94
N GLN A 195 -10.39 -9.29 -1.47
CA GLN A 195 -11.84 -9.31 -1.57
C GLN A 195 -12.28 -8.37 -2.68
N HIS A 196 -13.35 -8.75 -3.38
CA HIS A 196 -14.06 -7.84 -4.27
C HIS A 196 -15.26 -7.31 -3.49
N ALA A 197 -15.41 -5.99 -3.43
CA ALA A 197 -16.61 -5.41 -2.86
C ALA A 197 -17.84 -5.91 -3.65
N SER A 198 -18.87 -6.29 -2.91
CA SER A 198 -20.17 -6.75 -3.44
C SER A 198 -20.97 -5.61 -4.06
#